data_AF-A0A453L6K6-F1
#
_entry.id   AF-A0A453L6K6-F1
#
_cell.length_a   1.000
_cell.length_b   1.000
_cell.length_c   1.000
_cell.angle_alpha   90.00
_cell.angle_beta   90.00
_cell.angle_gamma   90.00
#
_symmetry.space_group_name_H-M   'P 1'
#
loop_
_entity.id
_entity.type
_entity.pdbx_description
1 polymer ?
#
loop_
_entity_poly.entity_id
_entity_poly.type
_entity_poly.pdbx_seq_one_letter_code
_entity_poly.pdbx_strand_id
1 'polypeptide(L)'
;MVTGDNVETAKAIAFECGILNAKDVASETTIIEGKVFREMSETAREEVADKITVMGRSSPNDKLLLVQALKRKGHVVAVTGDGTNDAPALHEADIGLSMGISGTEVAKESSDIIILDDDFTSVVKVVRWGRSVYANIQKFIQFQLTVNVAALVINVVAAVSSGAVPLNAVELLWVNLIMDTLGALALATEPPTDNLMKRHPVGRREPLVTNIMWRNLFIQALYQIAVLLVFNFDGKRIFQLHNESREHADKIKNTFVFNAFVFCQIFNEFNARKPEEKNVFGGVTSNRLFMGIVGITTVLQILIIEFLGKFFGTVRLGWKLWLLSVAIGAVRSGPSRMLASPFLFRPDLSRIT
;
A
#
# COMPACT_ATOMS: atom_id res chain seq x y z
N MET A 1 -27.12 -4.93 -12.27
CA MET A 1 -27.52 -4.41 -13.59
C MET A 1 -28.77 -3.56 -13.42
N VAL A 2 -28.77 -2.33 -13.93
CA VAL A 2 -29.93 -1.43 -13.86
C VAL A 2 -30.20 -0.86 -15.25
N THR A 3 -31.39 -1.11 -15.80
CA THR A 3 -31.74 -0.72 -17.17
C THR A 3 -33.15 -0.12 -17.25
N GLY A 4 -33.37 0.70 -18.28
CA GLY A 4 -34.70 1.17 -18.68
C GLY A 4 -35.52 0.12 -19.42
N ASP A 5 -34.90 -0.98 -19.85
CA ASP A 5 -35.57 -2.06 -20.58
C ASP A 5 -36.60 -2.80 -19.73
N ASN A 6 -37.47 -3.57 -20.39
CA ASN A 6 -38.40 -4.44 -19.70
C ASN A 6 -37.67 -5.46 -18.82
N VAL A 7 -38.30 -5.84 -17.70
CA VAL A 7 -37.71 -6.76 -16.70
C VAL A 7 -37.34 -8.10 -17.32
N GLU A 8 -38.17 -8.62 -18.22
CA GLU A 8 -37.92 -9.91 -18.89
C GLU A 8 -36.66 -9.87 -19.76
N THR A 9 -36.46 -8.80 -20.53
CA THR A 9 -35.26 -8.58 -21.34
C THR A 9 -34.03 -8.43 -20.45
N ALA A 10 -34.12 -7.60 -19.40
CA ALA A 10 -33.04 -7.41 -18.44
C ALA A 10 -32.65 -8.73 -17.76
N LYS A 11 -33.64 -9.57 -17.42
CA LYS A 11 -33.43 -10.89 -16.82
C LYS A 11 -32.74 -11.85 -17.78
N ALA A 12 -33.15 -11.89 -19.05
CA ALA A 12 -32.52 -12.72 -20.07
C ALA A 12 -31.05 -12.35 -20.29
N ILE A 13 -30.77 -11.06 -20.48
CA ILE A 13 -29.39 -10.56 -20.66
C ILE A 13 -28.54 -10.84 -19.41
N ALA A 14 -29.07 -10.57 -18.22
CA ALA A 14 -28.34 -10.84 -16.97
C ALA A 14 -28.02 -12.32 -16.77
N PHE A 15 -28.86 -13.23 -17.27
CA PHE A 15 -28.60 -14.67 -17.25
C PHE A 15 -27.49 -15.05 -18.26
N GLU A 16 -27.55 -14.54 -19.49
CA GLU A 16 -26.51 -14.78 -20.51
C GLU A 16 -25.14 -14.24 -20.10
N CYS A 17 -25.11 -13.08 -19.43
CA CYS A 17 -23.88 -12.49 -18.90
C CYS A 17 -23.38 -13.17 -17.61
N GLY A 18 -24.11 -14.13 -17.04
CA GLY A 18 -23.74 -14.81 -15.80
C GLY A 18 -23.85 -13.95 -14.53
N ILE A 19 -24.61 -12.85 -14.59
CA ILE A 19 -24.90 -11.99 -13.44
C ILE A 19 -25.96 -12.67 -12.54
N LEU A 20 -26.93 -13.37 -13.14
CA LEU A 20 -27.91 -14.19 -12.44
C LEU A 20 -27.59 -15.68 -12.60
N ASN A 21 -27.64 -16.45 -11.52
CA ASN A 21 -27.58 -17.90 -11.59
C ASN A 21 -28.99 -18.51 -11.59
N ALA A 22 -29.11 -19.79 -11.98
CA ALA A 22 -30.38 -20.51 -12.00
C ALA A 22 -31.12 -20.55 -10.62
N LYS A 23 -30.38 -20.39 -9.51
CA LYS A 23 -30.95 -20.28 -8.16
C LYS A 23 -31.51 -18.89 -7.85
N ASP A 24 -30.92 -17.85 -8.43
CA ASP A 24 -31.29 -16.44 -8.20
C ASP A 24 -32.56 -16.08 -8.98
N VAL A 25 -32.81 -16.78 -10.09
CA VAL A 25 -34.01 -16.64 -10.93
C VAL A 25 -35.32 -16.94 -10.18
N ALA A 26 -35.27 -17.71 -9.09
CA ALA A 26 -36.42 -18.10 -8.27
C ALA A 26 -36.74 -17.11 -7.14
N SER A 27 -35.88 -16.13 -6.88
CA SER A 27 -36.06 -15.16 -5.80
C SER A 27 -36.52 -13.80 -6.33
N GLU A 28 -37.75 -13.40 -5.99
CA GLU A 28 -38.29 -12.06 -6.35
C GLU A 28 -37.50 -10.91 -5.71
N THR A 29 -36.72 -11.14 -4.65
CA THR A 29 -35.91 -10.08 -4.02
C THR A 29 -34.68 -9.69 -4.85
N THR A 30 -34.33 -10.48 -5.87
CA THR A 30 -33.13 -10.29 -6.68
C THR A 30 -33.41 -9.48 -7.95
N ILE A 31 -34.67 -9.45 -8.39
CA ILE A 31 -35.12 -8.79 -9.61
C ILE A 31 -36.29 -7.88 -9.26
N ILE A 32 -36.18 -6.58 -9.54
CA ILE A 32 -37.21 -5.60 -9.16
C ILE A 32 -37.52 -4.63 -10.30
N GLU A 33 -38.75 -4.11 -10.32
CA GLU A 33 -39.11 -2.97 -11.17
C GLU A 33 -38.76 -1.64 -10.51
N GLY A 34 -38.24 -0.69 -11.28
CA GLY A 34 -37.91 0.64 -10.79
C GLY A 34 -39.08 1.34 -10.09
N LYS A 35 -40.32 1.16 -10.58
CA LYS A 35 -41.54 1.69 -9.95
C LYS A 35 -41.72 1.15 -8.52
N VAL A 36 -41.61 -0.16 -8.35
CA VAL A 36 -41.75 -0.83 -7.05
C VAL A 36 -40.67 -0.34 -6.08
N PHE A 37 -39.43 -0.21 -6.56
CA PHE A 37 -38.32 0.31 -5.75
C PHE A 37 -38.54 1.77 -5.30
N ARG A 38 -39.10 2.62 -6.17
CA ARG A 38 -39.40 4.02 -5.84
C ARG A 38 -40.48 4.16 -4.77
N GLU A 39 -41.50 3.30 -4.83
CA GLU A 39 -42.64 3.33 -3.90
C GLU A 39 -42.29 2.79 -2.50
N MET A 40 -41.18 2.06 -2.36
CA MET A 40 -40.69 1.60 -1.06
C MET A 40 -40.29 2.77 -0.15
N SER A 41 -40.43 2.58 1.16
CA SER A 41 -39.87 3.50 2.16
C SER A 41 -38.34 3.50 2.10
N GLU A 42 -37.71 4.56 2.59
CA GLU A 42 -36.24 4.67 2.61
C GLU A 42 -35.56 3.50 3.32
N THR A 43 -36.08 3.11 4.49
CA THR A 43 -35.56 1.96 5.27
C THR A 43 -35.70 0.65 4.51
N ALA A 44 -36.83 0.41 3.85
CA ALA A 44 -37.04 -0.79 3.05
C ALA A 44 -36.10 -0.83 1.83
N ARG A 45 -35.82 0.32 1.21
CA ARG A 45 -34.86 0.39 0.11
C ARG A 45 -33.45 0.00 0.57
N GLU A 46 -32.99 0.46 1.72
CA GLU A 46 -31.66 0.10 2.26
C GLU A 46 -31.53 -1.40 2.57
N GLU A 47 -32.59 -2.03 3.08
CA GLU A 47 -32.60 -3.47 3.36
C GLU A 47 -32.57 -4.31 2.09
N VAL A 48 -33.29 -3.88 1.05
CA VAL A 48 -33.42 -4.61 -0.21
C VAL A 48 -32.27 -4.29 -1.18
N ALA A 49 -31.64 -3.11 -1.08
CA ALA A 49 -30.59 -2.65 -2.00
C ALA A 49 -29.47 -3.69 -2.23
N ASP A 50 -29.01 -4.37 -1.18
CA ASP A 50 -27.93 -5.38 -1.29
C ASP A 50 -28.35 -6.66 -2.02
N LYS A 51 -29.65 -6.94 -2.06
CA LYS A 51 -30.20 -8.15 -2.68
C LYS A 51 -30.53 -7.93 -4.15
N ILE A 52 -30.76 -6.68 -4.55
CA ILE A 52 -31.09 -6.33 -5.94
C ILE A 52 -29.89 -6.59 -6.82
N THR A 53 -30.03 -7.54 -7.74
CA THR A 53 -29.03 -7.82 -8.77
C THR A 53 -29.45 -7.27 -10.13
N VAL A 54 -30.76 -7.26 -10.42
CA VAL A 54 -31.33 -6.69 -11.65
C VAL A 54 -32.48 -5.75 -11.32
N MET A 55 -32.44 -4.54 -11.89
CA MET A 55 -33.56 -3.61 -11.86
C MET A 55 -33.95 -3.23 -13.29
N GLY A 56 -35.19 -3.55 -13.67
CA GLY A 56 -35.76 -3.21 -14.98
C GLY A 56 -36.72 -2.04 -14.91
N ARG A 57 -37.05 -1.46 -16.07
CA ARG A 57 -37.90 -0.26 -16.22
C ARG A 57 -37.49 0.88 -15.29
N SER A 58 -36.19 1.06 -15.10
CA SER A 58 -35.62 2.07 -14.21
C SER A 58 -35.62 3.44 -14.86
N SER A 59 -36.10 4.45 -14.14
CA SER A 59 -35.90 5.86 -14.50
C SER A 59 -34.55 6.38 -13.99
N PRO A 60 -34.09 7.57 -14.45
CA PRO A 60 -32.91 8.25 -13.91
C PRO A 60 -32.94 8.39 -12.38
N ASN A 61 -34.10 8.75 -11.83
CA ASN A 61 -34.27 8.94 -10.39
C ASN A 61 -34.17 7.62 -9.62
N ASP A 62 -34.58 6.50 -10.20
CA ASP A 62 -34.50 5.20 -9.54
C ASP A 62 -33.04 4.72 -9.44
N LYS A 63 -32.22 4.98 -10.47
CA LYS A 63 -30.78 4.74 -10.44
C LYS A 63 -30.13 5.53 -9.31
N LEU A 64 -30.44 6.82 -9.20
CA LEU A 64 -29.94 7.68 -8.13
C LEU A 64 -30.35 7.18 -6.73
N LEU A 65 -31.62 6.82 -6.54
CA LEU A 65 -32.13 6.31 -5.27
C LEU A 65 -31.41 5.02 -4.85
N LEU A 66 -31.09 4.13 -5.80
CA LEU A 66 -30.36 2.89 -5.51
C LEU A 66 -28.93 3.19 -5.05
N VAL A 67 -28.24 4.10 -5.74
CA VAL A 67 -26.89 4.54 -5.34
C VAL A 67 -26.90 5.11 -3.93
N GLN A 68 -27.85 5.99 -3.63
CA GLN A 68 -27.98 6.57 -2.29
C GLN A 68 -28.27 5.52 -1.21
N ALA A 69 -29.13 4.54 -1.49
CA ALA A 69 -29.43 3.47 -0.53
C ALA A 69 -28.20 2.60 -0.24
N LEU A 70 -27.44 2.22 -1.28
CA LEU A 70 -26.20 1.44 -1.12
C LEU A 70 -25.13 2.23 -0.35
N LYS A 71 -24.97 3.53 -0.65
CA LYS A 71 -24.02 4.41 0.06
C LYS A 71 -24.39 4.60 1.53
N ARG A 72 -25.67 4.79 1.86
CA ARG A 72 -26.15 4.90 3.25
C ARG A 72 -25.84 3.66 4.08
N LYS A 73 -25.89 2.48 3.46
CA LYS A 73 -25.50 1.21 4.08
C LYS A 73 -23.98 1.04 4.27
N GLY A 74 -23.18 1.96 3.73
CA GLY A 74 -21.74 1.99 3.89
C GLY A 74 -20.95 1.28 2.78
N HIS A 75 -21.61 0.88 1.68
CA HIS A 75 -20.92 0.35 0.51
C HIS A 75 -20.18 1.45 -0.25
N VAL A 76 -19.16 1.06 -0.99
CA VAL A 76 -18.50 1.91 -1.99
C VAL A 76 -19.10 1.56 -3.35
N VAL A 77 -19.77 2.53 -3.97
CA VAL A 77 -20.58 2.31 -5.17
C VAL A 77 -19.89 2.91 -6.38
N ALA A 78 -19.62 2.06 -7.38
CA ALA A 78 -19.22 2.50 -8.71
C ALA A 78 -20.41 2.39 -9.67
N VAL A 79 -20.67 3.44 -10.44
CA VAL A 79 -21.76 3.48 -11.43
C VAL A 79 -21.16 3.61 -12.81
N THR A 80 -21.71 2.90 -13.77
CA THR A 80 -21.40 3.08 -15.20
C THR A 80 -22.63 3.59 -15.94
N GLY A 81 -22.43 4.53 -16.86
CA GLY A 81 -23.50 5.11 -17.67
C GLY A 81 -22.96 5.90 -18.86
N ASP A 82 -23.74 5.97 -19.92
CA ASP A 82 -23.40 6.62 -21.18
C ASP A 82 -24.36 7.77 -21.52
N GLY A 83 -25.57 7.77 -20.96
CA GLY A 83 -26.60 8.77 -21.23
C GLY A 83 -26.58 9.97 -20.28
N THR A 84 -27.17 11.08 -20.73
CA THR A 84 -27.49 12.28 -19.91
C THR A 84 -28.35 11.92 -18.69
N ASN A 85 -29.17 10.87 -18.84
CA ASN A 85 -30.01 10.28 -17.81
C ASN A 85 -29.22 9.66 -16.64
N ASP A 86 -27.97 9.29 -16.87
CA ASP A 86 -27.12 8.66 -15.85
C ASP A 86 -26.27 9.68 -15.09
N ALA A 87 -26.16 10.91 -15.58
CA ALA A 87 -25.35 11.97 -15.00
C ALA A 87 -25.61 12.19 -13.49
N PRO A 88 -26.86 12.24 -12.98
CA PRO A 88 -27.08 12.38 -11.54
C PRO A 88 -26.57 11.20 -10.73
N ALA A 89 -26.72 9.97 -11.24
CA ALA A 89 -26.26 8.76 -10.56
C ALA A 89 -24.74 8.59 -10.64
N LEU A 90 -24.11 8.99 -11.75
CA LEU A 90 -22.66 9.05 -11.92
C LEU A 90 -22.05 10.04 -10.93
N HIS A 91 -22.63 11.22 -10.79
CA HIS A 91 -22.14 12.25 -9.87
C HIS A 91 -22.35 11.87 -8.39
N GLU A 92 -23.44 11.16 -8.06
CA GLU A 92 -23.70 10.70 -6.69
C GLU A 92 -22.86 9.47 -6.32
N ALA A 93 -22.36 8.70 -7.27
CA ALA A 93 -21.54 7.51 -6.97
C ALA A 93 -20.24 7.89 -6.24
N ASP A 94 -19.61 6.91 -5.58
CA ASP A 94 -18.24 7.12 -5.09
C ASP A 94 -17.24 7.13 -6.26
N ILE A 95 -17.57 6.43 -7.36
CA ILE A 95 -16.82 6.43 -8.62
C ILE A 95 -17.79 6.37 -9.80
N GLY A 96 -17.83 7.43 -10.61
CA GLY A 96 -18.57 7.47 -11.89
C GLY A 96 -17.70 7.02 -13.07
N LEU A 97 -18.20 6.09 -13.89
CA LEU A 97 -17.55 5.56 -15.09
C LEU A 97 -18.38 5.84 -16.34
N SER A 98 -17.86 6.62 -17.29
CA SER A 98 -18.54 6.89 -18.56
C SER A 98 -17.87 6.22 -19.75
N MET A 99 -18.64 6.03 -20.82
CA MET A 99 -18.16 5.48 -22.10
C MET A 99 -17.54 6.61 -22.95
N GLY A 100 -16.41 6.34 -23.58
CA GLY A 100 -15.64 7.33 -24.33
C GLY A 100 -16.21 7.59 -25.72
N ILE A 101 -16.68 6.53 -26.40
CA ILE A 101 -17.17 6.60 -27.77
C ILE A 101 -18.70 6.81 -27.77
N SER A 102 -19.46 5.97 -27.06
CA SER A 102 -20.92 6.05 -27.00
C SER A 102 -21.46 7.05 -25.99
N GLY A 103 -20.63 7.47 -25.02
CA GLY A 103 -21.05 8.35 -23.94
C GLY A 103 -21.30 9.78 -24.39
N THR A 104 -22.39 10.36 -23.88
CA THR A 104 -22.72 11.78 -24.04
C THR A 104 -21.74 12.67 -23.28
N GLU A 105 -21.51 13.89 -23.75
CA GLU A 105 -20.61 14.85 -23.08
C GLU A 105 -21.03 15.13 -21.62
N VAL A 106 -22.34 15.19 -21.36
CA VAL A 106 -22.86 15.37 -19.99
C VAL A 106 -22.50 14.19 -19.08
N ALA A 107 -22.54 12.95 -19.59
CA ALA A 107 -22.12 11.77 -18.83
C ALA A 107 -20.62 11.78 -18.55
N LYS A 108 -19.80 12.21 -19.53
CA LYS A 108 -18.34 12.34 -19.36
C LYS A 108 -17.97 13.39 -18.33
N GLU A 109 -18.59 14.57 -18.38
CA GLU A 109 -18.39 15.65 -17.41
C GLU A 109 -18.84 15.27 -15.99
N SER A 110 -19.81 14.36 -15.86
CA SER A 110 -20.32 13.89 -14.57
C SER A 110 -19.59 12.66 -14.02
N SER A 111 -18.57 12.14 -14.73
CA SER A 111 -17.85 10.91 -14.39
C SER A 111 -16.42 11.19 -13.94
N ASP A 112 -15.88 10.36 -13.06
CA ASP A 112 -14.48 10.44 -12.60
C ASP A 112 -13.51 9.76 -13.58
N ILE A 113 -13.98 8.74 -14.31
CA ILE A 113 -13.18 7.92 -15.21
C ILE A 113 -13.93 7.73 -16.54
N ILE A 114 -13.26 8.01 -17.65
CA ILE A 114 -13.78 7.80 -19.01
C ILE A 114 -13.11 6.55 -19.62
N ILE A 115 -13.92 5.58 -20.05
CA ILE A 115 -13.48 4.34 -20.69
C ILE A 115 -13.37 4.58 -22.19
N LEU A 116 -12.15 4.77 -22.69
CA LEU A 116 -11.92 5.18 -24.08
C LEU A 116 -12.29 4.12 -25.14
N ASP A 117 -12.32 2.84 -24.77
CA ASP A 117 -12.53 1.71 -25.67
C ASP A 117 -13.95 1.11 -25.62
N ASP A 118 -14.84 1.69 -24.79
CA ASP A 118 -16.21 1.22 -24.58
C ASP A 118 -16.32 -0.28 -24.20
N ASP A 119 -15.25 -0.86 -23.63
CA ASP A 119 -15.23 -2.25 -23.19
C ASP A 119 -15.41 -2.33 -21.66
N PHE A 120 -16.43 -3.08 -21.21
CA PHE A 120 -16.64 -3.32 -19.78
C PHE A 120 -15.46 -4.03 -19.12
N THR A 121 -14.64 -4.77 -19.88
CA THR A 121 -13.39 -5.38 -19.37
C THR A 121 -12.42 -4.33 -18.86
N SER A 122 -12.47 -3.10 -19.39
CA SER A 122 -11.63 -1.99 -18.91
C SER A 122 -12.02 -1.54 -17.50
N VAL A 123 -13.28 -1.68 -17.08
CA VAL A 123 -13.70 -1.49 -15.67
C VAL A 123 -12.94 -2.44 -14.74
N VAL A 124 -12.81 -3.71 -15.13
CA VAL A 124 -12.07 -4.71 -14.35
C VAL A 124 -10.59 -4.35 -14.27
N LYS A 125 -10.00 -3.80 -15.34
CA LYS A 125 -8.62 -3.30 -15.34
C LYS A 125 -8.46 -2.13 -14.36
N VAL A 126 -9.39 -1.18 -14.35
CA VAL A 126 -9.40 -0.03 -13.42
C VAL A 126 -9.42 -0.51 -11.97
N VAL A 127 -10.32 -1.44 -11.63
CA VAL A 127 -10.38 -2.02 -10.27
C VAL A 127 -9.07 -2.72 -9.90
N ARG A 128 -8.47 -3.47 -10.83
CA ARG A 128 -7.19 -4.15 -10.61
C ARG A 128 -6.07 -3.14 -10.32
N TRP A 129 -6.01 -2.04 -11.07
CA TRP A 129 -5.05 -0.96 -10.86
C TRP A 129 -5.28 -0.25 -9.52
N GLY A 130 -6.53 0.05 -9.17
CA GLY A 130 -6.87 0.64 -7.88
C GLY A 130 -6.41 -0.21 -6.69
N ARG A 131 -6.65 -1.53 -6.74
CA ARG A 131 -6.14 -2.48 -5.74
C ARG A 131 -4.61 -2.51 -5.67
N SER A 132 -3.93 -2.38 -6.81
CA SER A 132 -2.47 -2.34 -6.88
C SER A 132 -1.92 -1.07 -6.24
N VAL A 133 -2.49 0.10 -6.55
CA VAL A 133 -2.09 1.38 -5.97
C VAL A 133 -2.26 1.34 -4.45
N TYR A 134 -3.40 0.86 -3.96
CA TYR A 134 -3.64 0.72 -2.52
C TYR A 134 -2.59 -0.18 -1.85
N ALA A 135 -2.31 -1.35 -2.42
CA ALA A 135 -1.29 -2.26 -1.89
C ALA A 135 0.11 -1.62 -1.91
N ASN A 136 0.44 -0.85 -2.94
CA ASN A 136 1.72 -0.16 -3.05
C ASN A 136 1.87 0.96 -2.02
N ILE A 137 0.79 1.71 -1.73
CA ILE A 137 0.76 2.70 -0.64
C ILE A 137 1.01 2.02 0.71
N GLN A 138 0.39 0.87 0.98
CA GLN A 138 0.63 0.13 2.22
C GLN A 138 2.10 -0.29 2.35
N LYS A 139 2.70 -0.85 1.29
CA LYS A 139 4.14 -1.22 1.29
C LYS A 139 5.03 -0.01 1.61
N PHE A 140 4.78 1.12 0.94
CA PHE A 140 5.52 2.35 1.19
C PHE A 140 5.39 2.84 2.64
N ILE A 141 4.18 2.84 3.19
CA ILE A 141 3.95 3.29 4.57
C ILE A 141 4.62 2.36 5.58
N GLN A 142 4.60 1.04 5.36
CA GLN A 142 5.34 0.12 6.23
C GLN A 142 6.84 0.44 6.23
N PHE A 143 7.41 0.69 5.04
CA PHE A 143 8.82 1.06 4.90
C PHE A 143 9.11 2.38 5.63
N GLN A 144 8.40 3.45 5.27
CA GLN A 144 8.60 4.81 5.76
C GLN A 144 8.45 4.91 7.29
N LEU A 145 7.41 4.28 7.84
CA LEU A 145 7.15 4.33 9.28
C LEU A 145 8.24 3.59 10.06
N THR A 146 8.78 2.49 9.50
CA THR A 146 9.89 1.76 10.12
C THR A 146 11.17 2.60 10.15
N VAL A 147 11.50 3.27 9.03
CA VAL A 147 12.68 4.17 8.93
C VAL A 147 12.57 5.30 9.96
N ASN A 148 11.43 6.01 9.97
CA ASN A 148 11.20 7.15 10.84
C ASN A 148 11.23 6.79 12.33
N VAL A 149 10.57 5.69 12.72
CA VAL A 149 10.57 5.22 14.12
C VAL A 149 11.97 4.82 14.55
N ALA A 150 12.70 4.07 13.73
CA ALA A 150 14.05 3.64 14.06
C ALA A 150 15.02 4.84 14.18
N ALA A 151 15.02 5.76 13.21
CA ALA A 151 15.86 6.96 13.24
C ALA A 151 15.60 7.81 14.48
N LEU A 152 14.32 8.08 14.78
CA LEU A 152 13.92 8.88 15.92
C LEU A 152 14.37 8.24 17.24
N VAL A 153 14.06 6.96 17.46
CA VAL A 153 14.37 6.28 18.72
C VAL A 153 15.87 6.17 18.94
N ILE A 154 16.64 5.80 17.90
CA ILE A 154 18.12 5.71 18.00
C ILE A 154 18.71 7.06 18.42
N ASN A 155 18.30 8.14 17.77
CA ASN A 155 18.84 9.47 18.07
C ASN A 155 18.43 9.98 19.45
N VAL A 156 17.16 9.79 19.85
CA VAL A 156 16.68 10.20 21.18
C VAL A 156 17.40 9.42 22.27
N VAL A 157 17.49 8.09 22.17
CA VAL A 157 18.16 7.26 23.18
C VAL A 157 19.64 7.62 23.26
N ALA A 158 20.32 7.78 22.13
CA ALA A 158 21.73 8.15 22.12
C ALA A 158 21.98 9.55 22.68
N ALA A 159 21.13 10.53 22.35
CA ALA A 159 21.23 11.89 22.87
C ALA A 159 21.06 11.94 24.39
N VAL A 160 20.04 11.25 24.92
CA VAL A 160 19.76 11.22 26.37
C VAL A 160 20.87 10.49 27.14
N SER A 161 21.40 9.39 26.62
CA SER A 161 22.40 8.59 27.34
C SER A 161 23.83 9.10 27.19
N SER A 162 24.21 9.65 26.03
CA SER A 162 25.61 10.04 25.75
C SER A 162 25.81 11.54 25.51
N GLY A 163 24.74 12.32 25.39
CA GLY A 163 24.81 13.74 25.02
C GLY A 163 25.16 13.99 23.55
N ALA A 164 25.42 12.92 22.77
CA ALA A 164 25.80 13.01 21.36
C ALA A 164 24.82 12.21 20.49
N VAL A 165 24.52 12.76 19.31
CA VAL A 165 23.63 12.13 18.32
C VAL A 165 24.48 11.37 17.30
N PRO A 166 24.21 10.07 17.05
CA PRO A 166 25.01 9.25 16.13
C PRO A 166 24.79 9.61 14.67
N LEU A 167 23.59 10.09 14.33
CA LEU A 167 23.21 10.55 12.99
C LEU A 167 23.10 12.07 12.99
N ASN A 168 23.88 12.74 12.17
CA ASN A 168 23.82 14.20 12.06
C ASN A 168 22.60 14.66 11.23
N ALA A 169 22.31 15.96 11.26
CA ALA A 169 21.15 16.51 10.55
C ALA A 169 21.22 16.31 9.02
N VAL A 170 22.42 16.35 8.43
CA VAL A 170 22.63 16.17 6.97
C VAL A 170 22.46 14.71 6.56
N GLU A 171 22.93 13.76 7.38
CA GLU A 171 22.77 12.31 7.21
C GLU A 171 21.29 11.92 7.32
N LEU A 172 20.55 12.48 8.28
CA LEU A 172 19.11 12.29 8.40
C LEU A 172 18.35 12.89 7.22
N LEU A 173 18.77 14.07 6.74
CA LEU A 173 18.19 14.67 5.53
C LEU A 173 18.43 13.77 4.31
N TRP A 174 19.62 13.18 4.17
CA TRP A 174 19.91 12.24 3.10
C TRP A 174 18.98 11.02 3.11
N VAL A 175 18.78 10.41 4.29
CA VAL A 175 17.83 9.29 4.42
C VAL A 175 16.41 9.76 4.10
N ASN A 176 15.94 10.82 4.75
CA ASN A 176 14.54 11.25 4.66
C ASN A 176 14.16 11.86 3.32
N LEU A 177 15.11 12.45 2.59
CA LEU A 177 14.85 13.12 1.33
C LEU A 177 15.16 12.22 0.14
N ILE A 178 16.36 11.63 0.11
CA ILE A 178 16.82 10.94 -1.10
C ILE A 178 16.47 9.47 -1.04
N MET A 179 16.76 8.79 0.07
CA MET A 179 16.43 7.37 0.18
C MET A 179 14.91 7.14 0.22
N ASP A 180 14.17 7.96 0.96
CA ASP A 180 12.72 7.81 1.03
C ASP A 180 12.04 8.15 -0.30
N THR A 181 12.45 9.20 -1.00
CA THR A 181 11.87 9.52 -2.33
C THR A 181 12.16 8.41 -3.34
N LEU A 182 13.40 7.89 -3.35
CA LEU A 182 13.78 6.80 -4.24
C LEU A 182 13.04 5.50 -3.86
N GLY A 183 12.95 5.17 -2.57
CA GLY A 183 12.22 3.99 -2.08
C GLY A 183 10.71 4.09 -2.34
N ALA A 184 10.13 5.29 -2.21
CA ALA A 184 8.74 5.56 -2.59
C ALA A 184 8.52 5.26 -4.07
N LEU A 185 9.40 5.75 -4.95
CA LEU A 185 9.32 5.48 -6.38
C LEU A 185 9.45 3.98 -6.68
N ALA A 186 10.34 3.27 -5.97
CA ALA A 186 10.57 1.84 -6.15
C ALA A 186 9.36 0.99 -5.72
N LEU A 187 8.72 1.33 -4.60
CA LEU A 187 7.60 0.59 -4.03
C LEU A 187 6.24 1.01 -4.62
N ALA A 188 6.09 2.26 -5.05
CA ALA A 188 4.84 2.78 -5.62
C ALA A 188 4.57 2.29 -7.05
N THR A 189 5.63 2.03 -7.82
CA THR A 189 5.55 1.70 -9.26
C THR A 189 5.48 0.20 -9.56
N GLU A 190 5.20 -0.64 -8.57
CA GLU A 190 5.05 -2.07 -8.81
C GLU A 190 3.77 -2.38 -9.60
N PRO A 191 3.87 -3.20 -10.67
CA PRO A 191 2.71 -3.56 -11.47
C PRO A 191 1.72 -4.45 -10.70
N PRO A 192 0.42 -4.44 -11.10
CA PRO A 192 -0.59 -5.29 -10.51
C PRO A 192 -0.25 -6.77 -10.66
N THR A 193 -0.55 -7.56 -9.63
CA THR A 193 -0.44 -9.03 -9.67
C THR A 193 -1.82 -9.67 -9.66
N ASP A 194 -1.98 -10.81 -10.34
CA ASP A 194 -3.28 -11.47 -10.49
C ASP A 194 -3.87 -11.95 -9.16
N ASN A 195 -3.03 -12.20 -8.16
CA ASN A 195 -3.46 -12.58 -6.82
C ASN A 195 -4.25 -11.47 -6.10
N LEU A 196 -4.14 -10.20 -6.52
CA LEU A 196 -4.89 -9.08 -5.94
C LEU A 196 -6.40 -9.21 -6.18
N MET A 197 -6.82 -9.83 -7.28
CA MET A 197 -8.24 -10.01 -7.61
C MET A 197 -8.92 -11.11 -6.80
N LYS A 198 -8.14 -12.04 -6.21
CA LYS A 198 -8.65 -13.13 -5.37
C LYS A 198 -8.93 -12.69 -3.93
N ARG A 199 -8.46 -11.50 -3.54
CA ARG A 199 -8.66 -10.94 -2.20
C ARG A 199 -10.03 -10.27 -2.09
N HIS A 200 -10.61 -10.30 -0.89
CA HIS A 200 -11.80 -9.52 -0.58
C HIS A 200 -11.53 -8.02 -0.73
N PRO A 201 -12.52 -7.21 -1.11
CA PRO A 201 -12.41 -5.76 -1.10
C PRO A 201 -12.05 -5.24 0.30
N VAL A 202 -11.24 -4.19 0.35
CA VAL A 202 -10.87 -3.52 1.61
C VAL A 202 -12.05 -2.67 2.08
N GLY A 203 -12.46 -2.85 3.35
CA GLY A 203 -13.54 -2.05 3.94
C GLY A 203 -13.16 -0.58 4.15
N ARG A 204 -14.16 0.33 4.07
CA ARG A 204 -13.96 1.79 4.23
C ARG A 204 -13.35 2.19 5.57
N ARG A 205 -13.60 1.40 6.62
CA ARG A 205 -13.11 1.64 8.00
C ARG A 205 -11.91 0.77 8.36
N GLU A 206 -11.38 -0.01 7.43
CA GLU A 206 -10.19 -0.81 7.72
C GLU A 206 -8.96 0.10 7.84
N PRO A 207 -8.12 -0.11 8.87
CA PRO A 207 -6.92 0.69 9.04
C PRO A 207 -5.94 0.42 7.90
N LEU A 208 -5.37 1.49 7.35
CA LEU A 208 -4.37 1.42 6.29
C LEU A 208 -3.14 0.58 6.70
N VAL A 209 -2.73 0.67 7.97
CA VAL A 209 -1.66 -0.14 8.57
C VAL A 209 -2.28 -1.32 9.29
N THR A 210 -2.12 -2.52 8.71
CA THR A 210 -2.66 -3.76 9.29
C THR A 210 -1.85 -4.22 10.50
N ASN A 211 -2.43 -5.10 11.33
CA ASN A 211 -1.71 -5.70 12.47
C ASN A 211 -0.45 -6.48 12.04
N ILE A 212 -0.46 -7.05 10.83
CA ILE A 212 0.69 -7.73 10.25
C ILE A 212 1.81 -6.72 9.95
N MET A 213 1.48 -5.56 9.41
CA MET A 213 2.43 -4.47 9.15
C MET A 213 3.01 -3.91 10.46
N TRP A 214 2.17 -3.70 11.48
CA TRP A 214 2.63 -3.29 12.81
C TRP A 214 3.61 -4.28 13.42
N ARG A 215 3.30 -5.58 13.38
CA ARG A 215 4.22 -6.62 13.83
C ARG A 215 5.55 -6.56 13.09
N ASN A 216 5.52 -6.46 11.76
CA ASN A 216 6.72 -6.37 10.94
C ASN A 216 7.56 -5.14 11.31
N LEU A 217 6.90 -3.99 11.45
CA LEU A 217 7.50 -2.72 11.86
C LEU A 217 8.18 -2.83 13.21
N PHE A 218 7.47 -3.28 14.26
CA PHE A 218 8.03 -3.35 15.61
C PHE A 218 9.25 -4.26 15.68
N ILE A 219 9.18 -5.45 15.07
CA ILE A 219 10.30 -6.40 15.08
C ILE A 219 11.51 -5.80 14.36
N GLN A 220 11.27 -5.10 13.24
CA GLN A 220 12.35 -4.54 12.44
C GLN A 220 12.96 -3.29 13.06
N ALA A 221 12.14 -2.38 13.56
CA ALA A 221 12.59 -1.22 14.31
C ALA A 221 13.37 -1.64 15.56
N LEU A 222 12.85 -2.58 16.36
CA LEU A 222 13.52 -3.08 17.55
C LEU A 222 14.89 -3.69 17.22
N TYR A 223 14.98 -4.48 16.15
CA TYR A 223 16.25 -5.04 15.68
C TYR A 223 17.25 -3.94 15.31
N GLN A 224 16.84 -2.97 14.49
CA GLN A 224 17.70 -1.86 14.06
C GLN A 224 18.16 -1.04 15.26
N ILE A 225 17.24 -0.69 16.17
CA ILE A 225 17.52 0.06 17.39
C ILE A 225 18.53 -0.69 18.26
N ALA A 226 18.29 -1.97 18.54
CA ALA A 226 19.17 -2.76 19.41
C ALA A 226 20.59 -2.87 18.83
N VAL A 227 20.72 -3.25 17.56
CA VAL A 227 22.03 -3.45 16.94
C VAL A 227 22.79 -2.13 16.82
N LEU A 228 22.14 -1.05 16.36
CA LEU A 228 22.81 0.23 16.15
C LEU A 228 23.15 0.93 17.46
N LEU A 229 22.34 0.77 18.52
CA LEU A 229 22.71 1.28 19.85
C LEU A 229 23.90 0.52 20.44
N VAL A 230 23.97 -0.80 20.28
CA VAL A 230 25.16 -1.58 20.69
C VAL A 230 26.41 -1.05 19.99
N PHE A 231 26.37 -0.81 18.68
CA PHE A 231 27.51 -0.21 17.97
C PHE A 231 27.75 1.27 18.34
N ASN A 232 26.72 2.02 18.71
CA ASN A 232 26.88 3.40 19.13
C ASN A 232 27.55 3.55 20.52
N PHE A 233 27.25 2.65 21.46
CA PHE A 233 27.83 2.67 22.80
C PHE A 233 29.12 1.86 22.90
N ASP A 234 29.13 0.63 22.41
CA ASP A 234 30.26 -0.30 22.52
C ASP A 234 31.16 -0.32 21.28
N GLY A 235 30.84 0.43 20.22
CA GLY A 235 31.59 0.42 18.96
C GLY A 235 33.09 0.69 19.12
N LYS A 236 33.49 1.57 20.03
CA LYS A 236 34.93 1.86 20.29
C LYS A 236 35.69 0.63 20.79
N ARG A 237 35.04 -0.19 21.62
CA ARG A 237 35.60 -1.44 22.15
C ARG A 237 35.55 -2.54 21.09
N ILE A 238 34.42 -2.67 20.39
CA ILE A 238 34.20 -3.70 19.37
C ILE A 238 35.15 -3.53 18.18
N PHE A 239 35.39 -2.28 17.75
CA PHE A 239 36.30 -1.98 16.65
C PHE A 239 37.77 -1.85 17.07
N GLN A 240 38.09 -2.09 18.35
CA GLN A 240 39.46 -2.02 18.89
C GLN A 240 40.17 -0.69 18.58
N LEU A 241 39.43 0.43 18.61
CA LEU A 241 39.95 1.76 18.26
C LEU A 241 40.77 2.42 19.39
N HIS A 242 41.49 1.62 20.19
CA HIS A 242 42.23 2.11 21.36
C HIS A 242 43.47 2.94 21.01
N ASN A 243 44.01 2.79 19.79
CA ASN A 243 45.21 3.51 19.35
C ASN A 243 44.90 4.80 18.56
N GLU A 244 43.62 5.10 18.31
CA GLU A 244 43.19 6.26 17.54
C GLU A 244 42.86 7.45 18.46
N SER A 245 43.03 8.68 17.94
CA SER A 245 42.57 9.87 18.67
C SER A 245 41.08 9.76 18.97
N ARG A 246 40.65 10.18 20.17
CA ARG A 246 39.26 10.08 20.66
C ARG A 246 38.26 10.67 19.66
N GLU A 247 38.62 11.80 19.04
CA GLU A 247 37.80 12.47 18.02
C GLU A 247 37.69 11.67 16.72
N HIS A 248 38.78 11.03 16.29
CA HIS A 248 38.80 10.20 15.08
C HIS A 248 37.99 8.91 15.30
N ALA A 249 38.14 8.28 16.46
CA ALA A 249 37.36 7.09 16.84
C ALA A 249 35.85 7.38 16.89
N ASP A 250 35.44 8.55 17.38
CA ASP A 250 34.03 8.98 17.36
C ASP A 250 33.50 9.18 15.95
N LYS A 251 34.28 9.79 15.04
CA LYS A 251 33.89 9.96 13.63
C LYS A 251 33.76 8.63 12.89
N ILE A 252 34.68 7.68 13.10
CA ILE A 252 34.60 6.33 12.51
C ILE A 252 33.33 5.63 12.98
N LYS A 253 33.06 5.67 14.30
CA LYS A 253 31.88 5.06 14.90
C LYS A 253 30.58 5.63 14.34
N ASN A 254 30.44 6.96 14.32
CA ASN A 254 29.24 7.62 13.80
C ASN A 254 29.05 7.33 12.31
N THR A 255 30.13 7.37 11.53
CA THR A 255 30.09 7.02 10.10
C THR A 255 29.66 5.57 9.88
N PHE A 256 30.15 4.64 10.71
CA PHE A 256 29.72 3.25 10.65
C PHE A 256 28.23 3.09 11.00
N VAL A 257 27.75 3.76 12.05
CA VAL A 257 26.33 3.71 12.45
C VAL A 257 25.44 4.27 11.33
N PHE A 258 25.83 5.40 10.73
CA PHE A 258 25.15 5.96 9.55
C PHE A 258 25.14 4.96 8.39
N ASN A 259 26.29 4.39 8.03
CA ASN A 259 26.38 3.45 6.93
C ASN A 259 25.56 2.16 7.16
N ALA A 260 25.64 1.59 8.37
CA ALA A 260 24.87 0.43 8.77
C ALA A 260 23.36 0.72 8.80
N PHE A 261 22.96 1.93 9.21
CA PHE A 261 21.57 2.37 9.16
C PHE A 261 21.05 2.44 7.72
N VAL A 262 21.82 3.01 6.80
CA VAL A 262 21.47 3.07 5.37
C VAL A 262 21.28 1.68 4.78
N PHE A 263 22.21 0.74 5.02
CA PHE A 263 22.03 -0.64 4.55
C PHE A 263 20.84 -1.34 5.20
N CYS A 264 20.61 -1.13 6.50
CA CYS A 264 19.40 -1.61 7.16
C CYS A 264 18.12 -1.13 6.46
N GLN A 265 18.09 0.09 5.93
CA GLN A 265 16.96 0.60 5.17
C GLN A 265 16.87 0.00 3.77
N ILE A 266 17.98 -0.14 3.06
CA ILE A 266 17.99 -0.86 1.77
C ILE A 266 17.38 -2.25 1.94
N PHE A 267 17.82 -3.02 2.95
CA PHE A 267 17.24 -4.34 3.23
C PHE A 267 15.80 -4.30 3.77
N ASN A 268 15.41 -3.22 4.44
CA ASN A 268 14.02 -2.98 4.83
C ASN A 268 13.11 -2.78 3.62
N GLU A 269 13.58 -2.09 2.60
CA GLU A 269 12.86 -1.86 1.36
C GLU A 269 12.44 -3.18 0.70
N PHE A 270 13.37 -4.15 0.62
CA PHE A 270 13.05 -5.50 0.17
C PHE A 270 11.96 -6.14 1.04
N ASN A 271 12.10 -6.08 2.37
CA ASN A 271 11.11 -6.64 3.31
C ASN A 271 9.73 -6.00 3.17
N ALA A 272 9.65 -4.70 2.91
CA ALA A 272 8.40 -3.97 2.78
C ALA A 272 7.63 -4.32 1.49
N ARG A 273 8.33 -4.74 0.43
CA ARG A 273 7.74 -5.12 -0.87
C ARG A 273 6.66 -6.20 -0.76
N LYS A 274 6.83 -7.15 0.16
CA LYS A 274 5.89 -8.25 0.38
C LYS A 274 5.59 -8.39 1.88
N PRO A 275 4.61 -7.64 2.43
CA PRO A 275 4.31 -7.62 3.86
C PRO A 275 3.86 -8.97 4.42
N GLU A 276 3.08 -9.71 3.62
CA GLU A 276 2.38 -10.93 4.04
C GLU A 276 3.09 -12.21 3.60
N GLU A 277 3.98 -12.14 2.60
CA GLU A 277 4.66 -13.33 2.07
C GLU A 277 5.99 -13.59 2.80
N LYS A 278 6.28 -14.89 3.00
CA LYS A 278 7.55 -15.34 3.60
C LYS A 278 8.73 -15.22 2.62
N ASN A 279 8.48 -15.27 1.31
CA ASN A 279 9.50 -15.17 0.26
C ASN A 279 9.66 -13.74 -0.24
N VAL A 280 10.47 -12.97 0.47
CA VAL A 280 10.73 -11.55 0.19
C VAL A 280 11.52 -11.35 -1.13
N PHE A 281 12.42 -12.28 -1.44
CA PHE A 281 13.26 -12.21 -2.64
C PHE A 281 12.58 -12.71 -3.93
N GLY A 282 11.40 -13.33 -3.83
CA GLY A 282 10.69 -13.88 -4.98
C GLY A 282 10.17 -12.76 -5.89
N GLY A 283 10.66 -12.72 -7.13
CA GLY A 283 10.28 -11.72 -8.14
C GLY A 283 11.05 -10.40 -8.04
N VAL A 284 12.09 -10.34 -7.19
CA VAL A 284 12.84 -9.10 -6.96
C VAL A 284 13.52 -8.61 -8.23
N THR A 285 14.21 -9.51 -8.92
CA THR A 285 14.92 -9.27 -10.18
C THR A 285 14.01 -9.02 -11.38
N SER A 286 12.71 -9.32 -11.26
CA SER A 286 11.74 -9.04 -12.32
C SER A 286 11.40 -7.56 -12.43
N ASN A 287 11.58 -6.79 -11.34
CA ASN A 287 11.33 -5.34 -11.34
C ASN A 287 12.66 -4.60 -11.55
N ARG A 288 12.96 -4.24 -12.81
CA ARG A 288 14.20 -3.56 -13.20
C ARG A 288 14.33 -2.17 -12.56
N LEU A 289 13.22 -1.47 -12.38
CA LEU A 289 13.22 -0.14 -11.76
C LEU A 289 13.60 -0.23 -10.29
N PHE A 290 13.00 -1.17 -9.55
CA PHE A 290 13.35 -1.44 -8.15
C PHE A 290 14.85 -1.78 -7.99
N MET A 291 15.37 -2.68 -8.83
CA MET A 291 16.80 -3.04 -8.81
C MET A 291 17.71 -1.86 -9.19
N GLY A 292 17.28 -1.03 -10.15
CA GLY A 292 17.99 0.19 -10.53
C GLY A 292 18.07 1.18 -9.38
N ILE A 293 16.98 1.38 -8.65
CA ILE A 293 16.93 2.28 -7.50
C ILE A 293 17.83 1.79 -6.37
N VAL A 294 17.75 0.51 -5.99
CA VAL A 294 18.65 -0.07 -4.98
C VAL A 294 20.12 0.04 -5.39
N GLY A 295 20.42 -0.14 -6.69
CA GLY A 295 21.76 0.05 -7.23
C GLY A 295 22.23 1.50 -7.11
N ILE A 296 21.40 2.46 -7.51
CA ILE A 296 21.69 3.89 -7.42
C ILE A 296 21.89 4.32 -5.96
N THR A 297 21.02 3.91 -5.03
CA THR A 297 21.16 4.27 -3.61
C THR A 297 22.44 3.71 -3.01
N THR A 298 22.81 2.47 -3.36
CA THR A 298 24.08 1.85 -2.92
C THR A 298 25.29 2.60 -3.48
N VAL A 299 25.28 2.95 -4.76
CA VAL A 299 26.39 3.72 -5.39
C VAL A 299 26.52 5.10 -4.77
N LEU A 300 25.40 5.81 -4.57
CA LEU A 300 25.40 7.12 -3.92
C LEU A 300 25.93 7.02 -2.48
N GLN A 301 25.55 5.98 -1.73
CA GLN A 301 26.08 5.74 -0.39
C GLN A 301 27.60 5.54 -0.40
N ILE A 302 28.13 4.76 -1.35
CA ILE A 302 29.59 4.58 -1.52
C ILE A 302 30.27 5.92 -1.82
N LEU A 303 29.70 6.72 -2.73
CA LEU A 303 30.24 8.04 -3.05
C LEU A 303 30.27 8.95 -1.83
N ILE A 304 29.20 8.95 -1.02
CA ILE A 304 29.10 9.78 0.19
C ILE A 304 30.23 9.47 1.18
N ILE A 305 30.42 8.18 1.48
CA ILE A 305 31.40 7.73 2.47
C ILE A 305 32.85 7.89 1.96
N GLU A 306 33.12 7.63 0.68
CA GLU A 306 34.49 7.64 0.15
C GLU A 306 34.96 9.04 -0.32
N PHE A 307 34.05 9.88 -0.79
CA PHE A 307 34.39 11.15 -1.45
C PHE A 307 33.76 12.39 -0.81
N LEU A 308 32.53 12.32 -0.26
CA LEU A 308 31.84 13.49 0.31
C LEU A 308 31.97 13.63 1.84
N GLY A 309 32.95 12.98 2.47
CA GLY A 309 33.10 12.99 3.93
C GLY A 309 33.21 14.38 4.58
N LYS A 310 33.78 15.37 3.88
CA LYS A 310 33.87 16.75 4.39
C LYS A 310 32.50 17.43 4.53
N PHE A 311 31.53 17.11 3.67
CA PHE A 311 30.19 17.71 3.69
C PHE A 311 29.27 16.97 4.66
N PHE A 312 29.35 15.64 4.66
CA PHE A 312 28.51 14.79 5.51
C PHE A 312 29.08 14.57 6.91
N GLY A 313 30.28 15.06 7.22
CA GLY A 313 30.95 14.81 8.51
C GLY A 313 31.40 13.35 8.68
N THR A 314 31.51 12.60 7.59
CA THR A 314 31.88 11.17 7.58
C THR A 314 33.36 10.95 7.27
N VAL A 315 33.88 9.79 7.65
CA VAL A 315 35.25 9.35 7.35
C VAL A 315 35.26 8.08 6.52
N ARG A 316 36.33 7.88 5.74
CA ARG A 316 36.47 6.67 4.93
C ARG A 316 36.46 5.42 5.79
N LEU A 317 35.60 4.47 5.44
CA LEU A 317 35.46 3.21 6.16
C LEU A 317 36.34 2.14 5.54
N GLY A 318 37.03 1.35 6.37
CA GLY A 318 37.73 0.17 5.91
C GLY A 318 36.75 -0.88 5.36
N TRP A 319 37.20 -1.68 4.39
CA TRP A 319 36.37 -2.70 3.74
C TRP A 319 35.71 -3.70 4.72
N LYS A 320 36.34 -3.98 5.86
CA LYS A 320 35.78 -4.83 6.93
C LYS A 320 34.52 -4.21 7.57
N LEU A 321 34.54 -2.89 7.79
CA LEU A 321 33.41 -2.15 8.35
C LEU A 321 32.27 -2.07 7.34
N TRP A 322 32.57 -1.86 6.06
CA TRP A 322 31.59 -1.97 4.99
C TRP A 322 30.89 -3.33 4.97
N LEU A 323 31.66 -4.41 4.98
CA LEU A 323 31.12 -5.77 4.96
C LEU A 323 30.25 -6.05 6.20
N LEU A 324 30.66 -5.56 7.37
CA LEU A 324 29.88 -5.66 8.60
C LEU A 324 28.57 -4.84 8.51
N SER A 325 28.59 -3.62 7.97
CA SER A 325 27.39 -2.80 7.76
C SER A 325 26.38 -3.51 6.86
N VAL A 326 26.85 -4.11 5.76
CA VAL A 326 26.00 -4.90 4.85
C VAL A 326 25.47 -6.14 5.54
N ALA A 327 26.30 -6.86 6.29
CA ALA A 327 25.90 -8.07 7.02
C ALA A 327 24.80 -7.78 8.04
N ILE A 328 24.92 -6.69 8.81
CA ILE A 328 23.89 -6.26 9.76
C ILE A 328 22.55 -6.02 9.06
N GLY A 329 22.55 -5.32 7.93
CA GLY A 329 21.33 -5.14 7.15
C GLY A 329 20.75 -6.46 6.62
N ALA A 330 21.61 -7.39 6.19
CA ALA A 330 21.24 -8.67 5.61
C ALA A 330 20.65 -9.68 6.62
N VAL A 331 21.10 -9.66 7.88
CA VAL A 331 20.69 -10.62 8.92
C VAL A 331 19.17 -10.64 9.13
N ARG A 332 18.52 -9.48 9.01
CA ARG A 332 17.06 -9.37 9.22
C ARG A 332 16.24 -9.63 7.95
N SER A 333 16.81 -9.42 6.77
CA SER A 333 16.17 -9.70 5.46
C SER A 333 16.26 -11.18 5.05
N GLY A 334 17.16 -11.96 5.68
CA GLY A 334 17.28 -13.40 5.49
C GLY A 334 16.12 -14.25 6.06
N PRO A 335 16.29 -15.58 6.18
CA PRO A 335 15.26 -16.54 6.59
C PRO A 335 14.68 -16.33 8.00
N SER A 336 15.14 -15.33 8.75
CA SER A 336 14.65 -14.92 10.08
C SER A 336 13.16 -14.51 10.11
N ARG A 337 12.52 -14.25 8.96
CA ARG A 337 11.04 -14.17 8.86
C ARG A 337 10.34 -15.52 9.10
N MET A 338 11.04 -16.65 8.97
CA MET A 338 10.50 -17.98 9.26
C MET A 338 10.31 -18.24 10.76
N LEU A 339 11.06 -17.56 11.63
CA LEU A 339 11.01 -17.75 13.09
C LEU A 339 9.96 -16.90 13.80
N ALA A 340 9.38 -15.90 13.12
CA ALA A 340 8.23 -15.16 13.64
C ALA A 340 6.98 -16.05 13.53
N SER A 341 6.72 -16.83 14.57
CA SER A 341 5.55 -17.70 14.65
C SER A 341 4.23 -16.88 14.53
N PRO A 342 3.14 -17.46 14.02
CA PRO A 342 1.85 -16.77 13.90
C PRO A 342 1.14 -16.48 15.23
N PHE A 343 1.76 -16.74 16.39
CA PHE A 343 1.02 -16.87 17.65
C PHE A 343 0.64 -15.57 18.38
N LEU A 344 1.20 -14.42 18.02
CA LEU A 344 1.04 -13.22 18.85
C LEU A 344 -0.16 -12.32 18.52
N PHE A 345 -0.77 -12.44 17.33
CA PHE A 345 -1.92 -11.60 16.97
C PHE A 345 -2.82 -12.31 15.94
N ARG A 346 -3.67 -13.24 16.39
CA ARG A 346 -4.94 -13.49 15.70
C ARG A 346 -5.98 -12.57 16.33
N PRO A 347 -6.49 -11.52 15.65
CA PRO A 347 -7.79 -11.01 16.02
C PRO A 347 -8.79 -12.13 15.71
N ASP A 348 -9.56 -12.50 16.73
CA ASP A 348 -10.59 -13.52 16.67
C ASP A 348 -11.64 -13.11 15.63
N LEU A 349 -11.53 -13.66 14.42
CA LEU A 349 -12.44 -13.42 13.29
C LEU A 349 -13.81 -14.11 13.49
N SER A 350 -14.12 -14.57 14.71
CA SER A 350 -15.39 -15.22 15.04
C SER A 350 -16.45 -14.26 15.62
N ARG A 351 -16.19 -12.95 15.71
CA ARG A 351 -17.10 -11.96 16.32
C ARG A 351 -17.67 -10.86 15.41
N ILE A 352 -17.78 -11.11 14.10
CA ILE A 352 -18.61 -10.27 13.22
C ILE A 352 -19.39 -11.20 12.30
N THR A 353 -20.47 -11.76 12.84
CA THR A 353 -21.61 -12.30 12.09
C THR A 353 -22.77 -11.36 12.24
#